data_AF-H1YGW5-F1
#
_entry.id   AF-H1YGW5-F1
#
_cell.length_a   1.000
_cell.length_b   1.000
_cell.length_c   1.000
_cell.angle_alpha   90.00
_cell.angle_beta   90.00
_cell.angle_gamma   90.00
#
_symmetry.space_group_name_H-M   'P 1'
#
loop_
_entity.id
_entity.type
_entity.pdbx_description
1 polymer ?
#
loop_
_entity_poly.entity_id
_entity_poly.type
_entity_poly.pdbx_seq_one_letter_code
_entity_poly.pdbx_strand_id
1 'polypeptide(L)'
;MKSFLKFMICALLFLQACKKDVQNSSELSVSGFGAVAFASGDAISVYGSGFDPLADNNTVLFNGVKGEVATATPNRLQVIAPVLVSSGKITVTVHGKSVTCAQSYTIVNVLQGTYNDNFILTADKKYLLRGDVVFNSKLSVEPGTIIYGEKATHGSLTAKDIDFSGSADKPIIFTSDQPAGSRFPGDWKGVIIGAENPNNTGTQVPNGIFQYVRIEYAGYHNATGAGSGLNINLTPGSIYKYIQVSYSSGAGITMTALNGGFINHIIAFGCLADDFRVSGTAIKAQFGLGLKDPYFADSFYKGNGITTVGTTNNQFSNFTLVGYNPDARNILNLGPTVNSDAGSGILLGNAFSPKGEQLYASDFIAIYNSVIAASWQSGVAIVSSQNTNLNNYENEGGYARIFIRNCFFAGTSPAQLPVRGGMFGRIDEKSVKGGFITDGIQPKRVIFGQVNDTTKVLSFSQQKDDLGINGLADYSHLNDPTLLPANGSILLKGAIFPSGSDADSPFFDKNVVYIGAFGTEDWTKNWSSFNPQDNKY
;
A
#
# COMPACT_ATOMS: atom_id res chain seq x y z
N MET A 1 -77.71 28.92 39.90
CA MET A 1 -76.68 28.81 40.98
C MET A 1 -76.33 27.35 41.29
N LYS A 2 -75.78 26.59 40.33
CA LYS A 2 -75.25 25.22 40.55
C LYS A 2 -74.02 24.94 39.68
N SER A 3 -73.14 25.93 39.53
CA SER A 3 -71.89 25.81 38.74
C SER A 3 -70.63 26.29 39.46
N PHE A 4 -70.74 26.78 40.70
CA PHE A 4 -69.59 27.38 41.40
C PHE A 4 -68.97 26.52 42.51
N LEU A 5 -69.57 25.35 42.83
CA LEU A 5 -69.11 24.50 43.94
C LEU A 5 -68.34 23.24 43.50
N LYS A 6 -68.11 23.04 42.19
CA LYS A 6 -67.25 21.94 41.70
C LYS A 6 -65.83 22.38 41.34
N PHE A 7 -65.52 23.68 41.42
CA PHE A 7 -64.19 24.20 41.11
C PHE A 7 -63.26 24.31 42.33
N MET A 8 -63.78 24.07 43.54
CA MET A 8 -63.03 24.22 44.79
C MET A 8 -62.78 22.88 45.51
N ILE A 9 -62.64 21.79 44.76
CA ILE A 9 -62.08 20.51 45.26
C ILE A 9 -60.94 19.98 44.35
N CYS A 10 -60.67 20.63 43.19
CA CYS A 10 -59.49 20.32 42.37
C CYS A 10 -58.26 21.20 42.68
N ALA A 11 -58.36 22.15 43.61
CA ALA A 11 -57.27 23.07 43.94
C ALA A 11 -56.36 22.62 45.11
N LEU A 12 -56.57 21.41 45.65
CA LEU A 12 -55.79 20.87 46.78
C LEU A 12 -55.04 19.56 46.46
N LEU A 13 -54.84 19.25 45.18
CA LEU A 13 -53.98 18.16 44.70
C LEU A 13 -52.81 18.66 43.83
N PHE A 14 -52.26 19.84 44.16
CA PHE A 14 -51.10 20.43 43.48
C PHE A 14 -49.84 20.46 44.35
N LEU A 15 -49.59 19.39 45.12
CA LEU A 15 -48.28 19.16 45.75
C LEU A 15 -47.87 17.70 45.56
N GLN A 16 -46.67 17.52 44.99
CA GLN A 16 -46.00 16.27 44.63
C GLN A 16 -46.37 15.65 43.27
N ALA A 17 -45.93 16.32 42.22
CA ALA A 17 -45.22 15.61 41.17
C ALA A 17 -43.91 16.35 40.92
N CYS A 18 -42.87 15.99 41.69
CA CYS A 18 -41.51 16.16 41.19
C CYS A 18 -41.47 15.43 39.85
N LYS A 19 -41.46 16.17 38.73
CA LYS A 19 -40.77 15.67 37.56
C LYS A 19 -39.33 15.50 38.00
N LYS A 20 -38.96 14.27 38.35
CA LYS A 20 -37.59 13.81 38.14
C LYS A 20 -37.40 14.00 36.65
N ASP A 21 -36.75 15.09 36.24
CA ASP A 21 -36.09 15.10 34.97
C ASP A 21 -35.21 13.85 34.99
N VAL A 22 -35.57 12.85 34.19
CA VAL A 22 -34.68 11.74 33.89
C VAL A 22 -33.58 12.40 33.06
N GLN A 23 -32.64 13.04 33.75
CA GLN A 23 -31.31 13.19 33.19
C GLN A 23 -30.87 11.76 32.94
N ASN A 24 -30.97 11.35 31.68
CA ASN A 24 -30.23 10.21 31.18
C ASN A 24 -28.75 10.56 31.36
N SER A 25 -28.24 10.43 32.59
CA SER A 25 -26.80 10.39 32.82
C SER A 25 -26.37 9.11 32.14
N SER A 26 -25.80 9.24 30.94
CA SER A 26 -25.21 8.10 30.27
C SER A 26 -24.22 7.45 31.23
N GLU A 27 -24.24 6.12 31.30
CA GLU A 27 -23.31 5.39 32.15
C GLU A 27 -21.87 5.76 31.78
N LEU A 28 -21.00 5.91 32.79
CA LEU A 28 -19.61 6.24 32.54
C LEU A 28 -18.98 5.11 31.72
N SER A 29 -18.42 5.45 30.57
CA SER A 29 -17.70 4.51 29.72
C SER A 29 -16.52 5.20 29.05
N VAL A 30 -15.49 4.43 28.70
CA VAL A 30 -14.35 4.90 27.91
C VAL A 30 -14.22 3.99 26.71
N SER A 31 -14.67 4.45 25.56
CA SER A 31 -14.71 3.66 24.32
C SER A 31 -13.35 3.58 23.64
N GLY A 32 -12.47 4.55 23.88
CA GLY A 32 -11.13 4.56 23.31
C GLY A 32 -10.48 5.94 23.35
N PHE A 33 -9.37 6.07 22.64
CA PHE A 33 -8.65 7.32 22.45
C PHE A 33 -7.99 7.38 21.07
N GLY A 34 -7.74 8.59 20.58
CA GLY A 34 -7.30 8.87 19.22
C GLY A 34 -5.96 8.24 18.86
N ALA A 35 -4.83 8.85 19.27
CA ALA A 35 -3.50 8.29 19.01
C ALA A 35 -3.12 7.25 20.08
N VAL A 36 -2.59 6.09 19.66
CA VAL A 36 -2.05 5.06 20.59
C VAL A 36 -0.55 5.18 20.82
N ALA A 37 0.14 6.00 20.04
CA ALA A 37 1.58 6.24 20.15
C ALA A 37 1.80 7.74 20.29
N PHE A 38 2.29 8.19 21.44
CA PHE A 38 2.48 9.61 21.74
C PHE A 38 3.58 9.83 22.78
N ALA A 39 4.09 11.05 22.86
CA ALA A 39 5.05 11.46 23.88
C ALA A 39 4.33 12.02 25.13
N SER A 40 5.05 12.01 26.25
CA SER A 40 4.71 12.85 27.40
C SER A 40 4.53 14.31 26.97
N GLY A 41 3.47 14.95 27.46
CA GLY A 41 3.10 16.33 27.12
C GLY A 41 2.18 16.47 25.91
N ASP A 42 1.95 15.40 25.14
CA ASP A 42 1.01 15.46 24.02
C ASP A 42 -0.45 15.55 24.49
N ALA A 43 -1.28 16.27 23.73
CA ALA A 43 -2.72 16.35 23.95
C ALA A 43 -3.45 15.18 23.30
N ILE A 44 -4.13 14.36 24.11
CA ILE A 44 -4.83 13.15 23.70
C ILE A 44 -6.34 13.33 23.80
N SER A 45 -7.06 12.91 22.76
CA SER A 45 -8.52 12.83 22.78
C SER A 45 -8.97 11.50 23.36
N VAL A 46 -9.68 11.51 24.48
CA VAL A 46 -10.31 10.34 25.10
C VAL A 46 -11.81 10.38 24.81
N TYR A 47 -12.36 9.29 24.28
CA TYR A 47 -13.75 9.17 23.87
C TYR A 47 -14.54 8.25 24.81
N GLY A 48 -15.83 8.53 24.99
CA GLY A 48 -16.68 7.75 25.88
C GLY A 48 -18.06 8.36 26.11
N SER A 49 -18.64 8.06 27.27
CA SER A 49 -19.92 8.60 27.73
C SER A 49 -19.88 8.85 29.23
N GLY A 50 -20.80 9.67 29.74
CA GLY A 50 -20.91 9.96 31.17
C GLY A 50 -19.80 10.87 31.73
N PHE A 51 -19.07 11.57 30.86
CA PHE A 51 -18.10 12.58 31.27
C PHE A 51 -18.81 13.85 31.75
N ASP A 52 -18.21 14.56 32.70
CA ASP A 52 -18.72 15.85 33.14
C ASP A 52 -18.25 16.95 32.16
N PRO A 53 -19.12 17.85 31.68
CA PRO A 53 -18.71 19.01 30.88
C PRO A 53 -17.66 19.93 31.55
N LEU A 54 -17.54 19.92 32.87
CA LEU A 54 -16.52 20.64 33.61
C LEU A 54 -15.25 19.79 33.74
N ALA A 55 -14.14 20.27 33.17
CA ALA A 55 -12.87 19.56 33.14
C ALA A 55 -12.41 19.06 34.53
N ASP A 56 -12.48 19.91 35.55
CA ASP A 56 -12.04 19.61 36.92
C ASP A 56 -12.79 18.44 37.59
N ASN A 57 -13.99 18.12 37.11
CA ASN A 57 -14.80 17.00 37.63
C ASN A 57 -14.40 15.65 37.04
N ASN A 58 -13.48 15.64 36.06
CA ASN A 58 -12.96 14.44 35.43
C ASN A 58 -11.50 14.24 35.87
N THR A 59 -11.17 13.05 36.35
CA THR A 59 -9.78 12.64 36.62
C THR A 59 -9.36 11.58 35.62
N VAL A 60 -8.26 11.84 34.89
CA VAL A 60 -7.71 10.90 33.92
C VAL A 60 -6.32 10.46 34.35
N LEU A 61 -6.13 9.14 34.45
CA LEU A 61 -4.87 8.51 34.87
C LEU A 61 -4.28 7.72 33.71
N PHE A 62 -2.98 7.90 33.46
CA PHE A 62 -2.17 7.15 32.51
C PHE A 62 -1.27 6.20 33.29
N ASN A 63 -1.61 4.91 33.29
CA ASN A 63 -0.95 3.89 34.11
C ASN A 63 -0.78 4.32 35.60
N GLY A 64 -1.81 4.98 36.15
CA GLY A 64 -1.82 5.49 37.52
C GLY A 64 -1.30 6.92 37.70
N VAL A 65 -0.65 7.52 36.70
CA VAL A 65 -0.15 8.91 36.76
C VAL A 65 -1.22 9.89 36.25
N LYS A 66 -1.54 10.92 37.02
CA LYS A 66 -2.59 11.89 36.66
C LYS A 66 -2.15 12.77 35.48
N GLY A 67 -2.97 12.80 34.42
CA GLY A 67 -2.88 13.77 33.34
C GLY A 67 -3.77 15.00 33.58
N GLU A 68 -3.48 16.08 32.88
CA GLU A 68 -4.28 17.32 32.95
C GLU A 68 -5.45 17.25 31.96
N VAL A 69 -6.69 17.43 32.43
CA VAL A 69 -7.87 17.53 31.56
C VAL A 69 -8.02 18.98 31.11
N ALA A 70 -7.65 19.26 29.86
CA ALA A 70 -7.68 20.61 29.30
C ALA A 70 -9.10 21.06 28.90
N THR A 71 -9.88 20.17 28.29
CA THR A 71 -11.30 20.42 27.96
C THR A 71 -12.15 19.17 28.13
N ALA A 72 -13.44 19.35 28.39
CA ALA A 72 -14.39 18.25 28.57
C ALA A 72 -15.73 18.53 27.88
N THR A 73 -16.27 17.51 27.23
CA THR A 73 -17.67 17.39 26.80
C THR A 73 -18.21 16.08 27.35
N PRO A 74 -19.54 15.86 27.33
CA PRO A 74 -20.13 14.60 27.82
C PRO A 74 -19.60 13.30 27.18
N ASN A 75 -18.92 13.40 26.04
CA ASN A 75 -18.43 12.27 25.25
C ASN A 75 -16.96 12.38 24.80
N ARG A 76 -16.25 13.47 25.15
CA ARG A 76 -14.85 13.66 24.81
C ARG A 76 -14.10 14.45 25.88
N LEU A 77 -12.94 13.95 26.29
CA LEU A 77 -11.96 14.69 27.07
C LEU A 77 -10.74 14.98 26.21
N GLN A 78 -10.19 16.19 26.32
CA GLN A 78 -8.86 16.49 25.81
C GLN A 78 -7.89 16.53 26.99
N VAL A 79 -6.91 15.65 27.00
CA VAL A 79 -6.07 15.39 28.17
C VAL A 79 -4.60 15.47 27.79
N ILE A 80 -3.80 16.21 28.56
CA ILE A 80 -2.35 16.26 28.38
C ILE A 80 -1.72 15.03 29.05
N ALA A 81 -0.98 14.23 28.28
CA ALA A 81 -0.24 13.09 28.79
C ALA A 81 0.82 13.56 29.80
N PRO A 82 0.89 12.99 31.01
CA PRO A 82 1.83 13.46 32.02
C PRO A 82 3.29 13.16 31.65
N VAL A 83 4.20 13.93 32.23
CA VAL A 83 5.65 13.67 32.14
C VAL A 83 6.03 12.37 32.86
N LEU A 84 7.07 11.70 32.36
CA LEU A 84 7.64 10.45 32.94
C LEU A 84 6.63 9.29 33.04
N VAL A 85 5.64 9.28 32.16
CA VAL A 85 4.66 8.20 32.10
C VAL A 85 5.22 7.00 31.34
N SER A 86 4.82 5.80 31.75
CA SER A 86 5.10 4.56 31.03
C SER A 86 3.92 4.15 30.14
N SER A 87 4.17 3.32 29.12
CA SER A 87 3.12 2.69 28.30
C SER A 87 2.13 1.92 29.19
N GLY A 88 0.84 1.94 28.83
CA GLY A 88 -0.19 1.34 29.68
C GLY A 88 -1.60 1.65 29.22
N LYS A 89 -2.52 1.79 30.18
CA LYS A 89 -3.94 2.06 29.94
C LYS A 89 -4.38 3.39 30.55
N ILE A 90 -5.43 3.95 29.98
CA ILE A 90 -6.09 5.16 30.50
C ILE A 90 -7.25 4.76 31.42
N THR A 91 -7.32 5.33 32.61
CA THR A 91 -8.45 5.22 33.53
C THR A 91 -9.09 6.58 33.70
N VAL A 92 -10.41 6.68 33.51
CA VAL A 92 -11.20 7.89 33.71
C VAL A 92 -12.06 7.72 34.96
N THR A 93 -12.05 8.71 35.84
CA THR A 93 -12.89 8.78 37.04
C THR A 93 -13.76 10.03 36.99
N VAL A 94 -15.06 9.88 37.15
CA VAL A 94 -16.04 10.97 37.16
C VAL A 94 -16.98 10.75 38.34
N HIS A 95 -17.11 11.75 39.22
CA HIS A 95 -17.92 11.69 40.45
C HIS A 95 -17.73 10.40 41.28
N GLY A 96 -16.49 9.93 41.42
CA GLY A 96 -16.15 8.73 42.20
C GLY A 96 -16.39 7.38 41.50
N LYS A 97 -16.90 7.36 40.26
CA LYS A 97 -16.98 6.15 39.42
C LYS A 97 -15.75 6.10 38.52
N SER A 98 -15.09 4.94 38.40
CA SER A 98 -13.88 4.76 37.59
C SER A 98 -14.07 3.70 36.51
N VAL A 99 -13.56 3.97 35.31
CA VAL A 99 -13.53 3.03 34.17
C VAL A 99 -12.14 3.05 33.55
N THR A 100 -11.52 1.88 33.39
CA THR A 100 -10.27 1.70 32.66
C THR A 100 -10.57 1.28 31.23
N CYS A 101 -10.01 2.00 30.26
CA CYS A 101 -10.15 1.68 28.85
C CYS A 101 -9.51 0.32 28.53
N ALA A 102 -10.15 -0.45 27.63
CA ALA A 102 -9.57 -1.71 27.15
C ALA A 102 -8.32 -1.48 26.27
N GLN A 103 -8.31 -0.37 25.53
CA GLN A 103 -7.22 0.07 24.67
C GLN A 103 -5.98 0.48 25.49
N SER A 104 -4.80 0.10 25.00
CA SER A 104 -3.51 0.50 25.58
C SER A 104 -2.81 1.53 24.70
N TYR A 105 -2.01 2.41 25.32
CA TYR A 105 -1.14 3.35 24.64
C TYR A 105 0.34 2.98 24.84
N THR A 106 1.17 3.51 23.96
CA THR A 106 2.61 3.38 23.91
C THR A 106 3.24 4.77 24.04
N ILE A 107 4.24 4.88 24.91
CA ILE A 107 5.14 6.04 24.92
C ILE A 107 6.25 5.86 23.90
N VAL A 108 6.44 6.90 23.09
CA VAL A 108 7.36 6.92 21.95
C VAL A 108 8.41 8.01 22.08
N ASN A 109 9.53 7.79 21.38
CA ASN A 109 10.55 8.80 21.14
C ASN A 109 10.15 9.57 19.88
N VAL A 110 9.81 10.84 20.04
CA VAL A 110 9.41 11.69 18.92
C VAL A 110 10.65 12.08 18.11
N LEU A 111 10.58 11.83 16.81
CA LEU A 111 11.52 12.31 15.81
C LEU A 111 10.84 13.43 15.04
N GLN A 112 11.50 14.58 14.91
CA GLN A 112 10.96 15.75 14.23
C GLN A 112 12.08 16.59 13.61
N GLY A 113 11.82 17.15 12.43
CA GLY A 113 12.78 18.00 11.72
C GLY A 113 13.95 17.24 11.12
N THR A 114 15.11 17.89 11.06
CA THR A 114 16.28 17.39 10.33
C THR A 114 17.40 16.96 11.27
N TYR A 115 17.96 15.78 11.01
CA TYR A 115 19.11 15.20 11.70
C TYR A 115 20.31 15.20 10.74
N ASN A 116 21.41 15.83 11.17
CA ASN A 116 22.63 16.03 10.35
C ASN A 116 23.81 15.15 10.79
N ASP A 117 23.63 14.34 11.81
CA ASP A 117 24.62 13.39 12.30
C ASP A 117 24.10 11.97 12.09
N ASN A 118 25.00 10.99 12.13
CA ASN A 118 24.61 9.58 12.11
C ASN A 118 23.63 9.29 13.24
N PHE A 119 22.56 8.57 12.93
CA PHE A 119 21.49 8.29 13.87
C PHE A 119 21.16 6.80 13.89
N ILE A 120 20.87 6.26 15.08
CA ILE A 120 20.52 4.85 15.27
C ILE A 120 19.16 4.78 15.95
N LEU A 121 18.22 4.09 15.32
CA LEU A 121 16.95 3.68 15.91
C LEU A 121 17.11 2.27 16.48
N THR A 122 16.90 2.12 17.77
CA THR A 122 17.15 0.89 18.52
C THR A 122 15.84 0.18 18.87
N ALA A 123 15.86 -1.16 18.91
CA ALA A 123 14.65 -1.96 19.06
C ALA A 123 14.07 -1.95 20.49
N ASP A 124 14.81 -1.46 21.49
CA ASP A 124 14.32 -1.22 22.86
C ASP A 124 13.35 -0.04 22.94
N LYS A 125 13.26 0.77 21.88
CA LYS A 125 12.42 1.96 21.79
C LYS A 125 11.41 1.85 20.66
N LYS A 126 10.32 2.59 20.83
CA LYS A 126 9.37 2.89 19.77
C LYS A 126 9.50 4.36 19.42
N TYR A 127 9.34 4.68 18.14
CA TYR A 127 9.56 6.03 17.60
C TYR A 127 8.28 6.57 16.97
N LEU A 128 8.11 7.89 16.93
CA LEU A 128 7.01 8.57 16.23
C LEU A 128 7.59 9.66 15.35
N LEU A 129 7.25 9.64 14.06
CA LEU A 129 7.59 10.65 13.07
C LEU A 129 6.55 11.77 13.14
N ARG A 130 6.96 12.93 13.64
CA ARG A 130 6.13 14.13 13.75
C ARG A 130 6.55 15.15 12.70
N GLY A 131 5.63 15.42 11.77
CA GLY A 131 5.91 16.21 10.57
C GLY A 131 6.91 15.52 9.63
N ASP A 132 7.62 16.31 8.84
CA ASP A 132 8.64 15.79 7.94
C ASP A 132 9.96 15.56 8.70
N VAL A 133 10.38 14.30 8.77
CA VAL A 133 11.62 13.89 9.45
C VAL A 133 12.68 13.53 8.41
N VAL A 134 13.80 14.23 8.44
CA VAL A 134 14.86 14.10 7.42
C VAL A 134 16.18 13.71 8.08
N PHE A 135 16.82 12.67 7.56
CA PHE A 135 18.16 12.24 7.95
C PHE A 135 19.12 12.52 6.80
N ASN A 136 20.01 13.49 6.99
CA ASN A 136 21.03 13.86 6.00
C ASN A 136 22.27 12.96 6.05
N SER A 137 22.55 12.34 7.19
CA SER A 137 23.63 11.37 7.38
C SER A 137 23.08 9.95 7.53
N LYS A 138 23.96 8.98 7.84
CA LYS A 138 23.58 7.57 7.93
C LYS A 138 22.50 7.36 8.98
N LEU A 139 21.39 6.73 8.57
CA LEU A 139 20.35 6.23 9.46
C LEU A 139 20.44 4.70 9.53
N SER A 140 20.77 4.21 10.72
CA SER A 140 20.71 2.77 11.04
C SER A 140 19.44 2.46 11.82
N VAL A 141 18.78 1.36 11.50
CA VAL A 141 17.57 0.89 12.19
C VAL A 141 17.75 -0.57 12.58
N GLU A 142 17.72 -0.86 13.87
CA GLU A 142 17.87 -2.21 14.39
C GLU A 142 16.68 -3.12 14.01
N PRO A 143 16.90 -4.42 13.81
CA PRO A 143 15.82 -5.38 13.57
C PRO A 143 14.75 -5.34 14.68
N GLY A 144 13.48 -5.32 14.29
CA GLY A 144 12.34 -5.31 15.22
C GLY A 144 11.93 -3.92 15.71
N THR A 145 12.59 -2.86 15.25
CA THR A 145 12.21 -1.49 15.60
C THR A 145 10.84 -1.13 15.02
N ILE A 146 9.99 -0.51 15.85
CA ILE A 146 8.66 -0.01 15.46
C ILE A 146 8.69 1.52 15.40
N ILE A 147 8.24 2.05 14.27
CA ILE A 147 8.24 3.48 13.95
C ILE A 147 6.82 3.87 13.51
N TYR A 148 6.21 4.78 14.24
CA TYR A 148 4.88 5.29 13.95
C TYR A 148 4.97 6.54 13.07
N GLY A 149 4.12 6.65 12.04
CA GLY A 149 3.85 7.90 11.34
C GLY A 149 2.68 8.61 12.01
N GLU A 150 2.89 9.84 12.47
CA GLU A 150 1.83 10.59 13.16
C GLU A 150 0.76 11.07 12.18
N LYS A 151 -0.50 10.73 12.42
CA LYS A 151 -1.60 11.12 11.53
C LYS A 151 -1.86 12.62 11.55
N ALA A 152 -1.80 13.23 12.72
CA ALA A 152 -2.14 14.64 12.90
C ALA A 152 -1.25 15.58 12.07
N THR A 153 0.02 15.22 11.87
CA THR A 153 0.98 16.00 11.09
C THR A 153 1.28 15.39 9.72
N HIS A 154 0.66 14.25 9.40
CA HIS A 154 0.99 13.40 8.26
C HIS A 154 2.50 13.13 8.20
N GLY A 155 3.04 12.49 9.24
CA GLY A 155 4.47 12.27 9.39
C GLY A 155 5.14 11.61 8.17
N SER A 156 6.41 11.91 7.93
CA SER A 156 7.23 11.26 6.91
C SER A 156 8.64 10.95 7.41
N LEU A 157 9.29 9.97 6.77
CA LEU A 157 10.72 9.73 6.92
C LEU A 157 11.41 9.91 5.57
N THR A 158 12.48 10.70 5.54
CA THR A 158 13.41 10.80 4.41
C THR A 158 14.81 10.44 4.87
N ALA A 159 15.45 9.47 4.21
CA ALA A 159 16.84 9.09 4.47
C ALA A 159 17.60 8.81 3.17
N LYS A 160 18.90 9.07 3.17
CA LYS A 160 19.76 8.97 1.97
C LYS A 160 20.88 7.93 2.07
N ASP A 161 21.37 7.66 3.27
CA ASP A 161 22.32 6.60 3.58
C ASP A 161 21.69 5.75 4.68
N ILE A 162 21.44 4.48 4.38
CA ILE A 162 20.56 3.62 5.17
C ILE A 162 21.19 2.28 5.51
N ASP A 163 20.90 1.82 6.72
CA ASP A 163 21.21 0.48 7.19
C ASP A 163 20.03 -0.07 7.99
N PHE A 164 19.04 -0.55 7.24
CA PHE A 164 17.78 -1.08 7.73
C PHE A 164 17.83 -2.59 7.54
N SER A 165 18.51 -3.24 8.47
CA SER A 165 18.89 -4.65 8.37
C SER A 165 17.95 -5.54 9.18
N GLY A 166 16.63 -5.45 8.93
CA GLY A 166 15.63 -6.30 9.60
C GLY A 166 15.88 -7.80 9.35
N SER A 167 15.13 -8.66 10.04
CA SER A 167 15.16 -10.11 9.81
C SER A 167 13.76 -10.69 9.64
N ALA A 168 13.69 -11.95 9.21
CA ALA A 168 12.41 -12.63 9.06
C ALA A 168 11.60 -12.67 10.37
N ASP A 169 12.29 -12.85 11.51
CA ASP A 169 11.66 -12.91 12.84
C ASP A 169 11.51 -11.53 13.50
N LYS A 170 12.24 -10.53 13.02
CA LYS A 170 12.28 -9.17 13.56
C LYS A 170 12.27 -8.15 12.43
N PRO A 171 11.16 -8.03 11.67
CA PRO A 171 11.04 -7.02 10.64
C PRO A 171 11.05 -5.62 11.26
N ILE A 172 11.54 -4.63 10.51
CA ILE A 172 11.37 -3.21 10.85
C ILE A 172 9.97 -2.81 10.41
N ILE A 173 9.21 -2.14 11.29
CA ILE A 173 7.79 -1.85 11.05
C ILE A 173 7.56 -0.35 11.10
N PHE A 174 7.05 0.19 9.98
CA PHE A 174 6.49 1.52 9.88
C PHE A 174 4.95 1.42 9.82
N THR A 175 4.23 2.15 10.66
CA THR A 175 2.76 2.08 10.72
C THR A 175 2.12 3.39 11.19
N SER A 176 0.81 3.53 10.99
CA SER A 176 -0.01 4.60 11.56
C SER A 176 -0.01 4.59 13.10
N ASP A 177 -0.03 5.78 13.70
CA ASP A 177 -0.22 6.01 15.15
C ASP A 177 -1.67 5.79 15.64
N GLN A 178 -2.57 5.42 14.73
CA GLN A 178 -3.96 5.11 15.04
C GLN A 178 -4.13 3.71 15.65
N PRO A 179 -5.20 3.48 16.42
CA PRO A 179 -5.46 2.21 17.09
C PRO A 179 -5.63 1.08 16.07
N ALA A 180 -5.26 -0.14 16.44
CA ALA A 180 -5.63 -1.33 15.67
C ALA A 180 -7.16 -1.36 15.48
N GLY A 181 -7.62 -1.69 14.27
CA GLY A 181 -9.02 -1.57 13.86
C GLY A 181 -9.45 -0.19 13.37
N SER A 182 -8.62 0.84 13.52
CA SER A 182 -8.95 2.24 13.17
C SER A 182 -7.88 2.95 12.33
N ARG A 183 -6.99 2.19 11.69
CA ARG A 183 -6.02 2.70 10.71
C ARG A 183 -6.67 2.81 9.35
N PHE A 184 -6.28 3.81 8.57
CA PHE A 184 -6.80 4.06 7.23
C PHE A 184 -5.68 4.36 6.24
N PRO A 185 -5.82 3.98 4.96
CA PRO A 185 -4.87 4.37 3.93
C PRO A 185 -4.61 5.88 3.94
N GLY A 186 -3.33 6.28 3.94
CA GLY A 186 -2.96 7.69 3.98
C GLY A 186 -3.08 8.34 5.35
N ASP A 187 -3.06 7.57 6.44
CA ASP A 187 -2.91 8.16 7.77
C ASP A 187 -1.63 9.01 7.86
N TRP A 188 -0.56 8.64 7.17
CA TRP A 188 0.70 9.36 7.14
C TRP A 188 1.33 9.37 5.74
N LYS A 189 2.34 10.21 5.49
CA LYS A 189 2.91 10.40 4.14
C LYS A 189 3.65 9.16 3.63
N GLY A 190 4.48 8.54 4.46
CA GLY A 190 5.27 7.36 4.08
C GLY A 190 6.78 7.56 4.19
N VAL A 191 7.51 6.66 3.53
CA VAL A 191 8.97 6.59 3.58
C VAL A 191 9.58 6.99 2.24
N ILE A 192 10.61 7.81 2.28
CA ILE A 192 11.38 8.28 1.14
C ILE A 192 12.84 7.86 1.33
N ILE A 193 13.29 6.90 0.53
CA ILE A 193 14.69 6.48 0.49
C ILE A 193 15.31 7.10 -0.77
N GLY A 194 16.06 8.18 -0.56
CA GLY A 194 16.77 8.87 -1.63
C GLY A 194 18.19 8.33 -1.82
N ALA A 195 18.79 8.63 -2.97
CA ALA A 195 20.24 8.63 -3.12
C ALA A 195 20.71 10.07 -3.04
N GLU A 196 21.87 10.30 -2.44
CA GLU A 196 22.58 11.56 -2.64
C GLU A 196 23.00 11.66 -4.11
N ASN A 197 22.85 12.84 -4.71
CA ASN A 197 23.59 13.22 -5.90
C ASN A 197 24.66 14.21 -5.44
N PRO A 198 25.79 13.74 -4.86
CA PRO A 198 26.71 14.63 -4.14
C PRO A 198 27.31 15.72 -5.03
N ASN A 199 27.30 15.54 -6.37
CA ASN A 199 27.96 16.45 -7.29
C ASN A 199 27.19 16.76 -8.59
N ASN A 200 25.94 16.32 -8.74
CA ASN A 200 25.19 16.39 -10.00
C ASN A 200 25.93 15.80 -11.23
N THR A 201 26.89 14.90 -10.99
CA THR A 201 27.77 14.29 -12.01
C THR A 201 27.18 13.04 -12.65
N GLY A 202 25.99 12.60 -12.22
CA GLY A 202 25.32 11.40 -12.74
C GLY A 202 25.81 10.08 -12.15
N THR A 203 26.81 10.07 -11.24
CA THR A 203 27.27 8.85 -10.56
C THR A 203 26.54 8.68 -9.23
N GLN A 204 25.55 7.79 -9.19
CA GLN A 204 24.90 7.39 -7.94
C GLN A 204 25.81 6.44 -7.13
N VAL A 205 25.99 6.71 -5.84
CA VAL A 205 26.63 5.81 -4.88
C VAL A 205 25.60 4.88 -4.24
N PRO A 206 25.97 3.63 -3.87
CA PRO A 206 25.10 2.77 -3.08
C PRO A 206 24.61 3.49 -1.82
N ASN A 207 23.30 3.54 -1.62
CA ASN A 207 22.68 4.12 -0.43
C ASN A 207 22.47 3.11 0.73
N GLY A 208 22.91 1.85 0.59
CA GLY A 208 22.98 0.89 1.69
C GLY A 208 21.95 -0.25 1.67
N ILE A 209 21.38 -0.59 2.82
CA ILE A 209 20.54 -1.78 3.03
C ILE A 209 19.12 -1.37 3.44
N PHE A 210 18.12 -1.91 2.74
CA PHE A 210 16.71 -1.85 3.10
C PHE A 210 16.08 -3.24 3.01
N GLN A 211 16.01 -3.93 4.15
CA GLN A 211 15.68 -5.35 4.19
C GLN A 211 14.73 -5.73 5.34
N TYR A 212 13.75 -6.59 5.03
CA TYR A 212 12.70 -7.05 5.98
C TYR A 212 11.97 -5.85 6.62
N VAL A 213 11.34 -5.04 5.77
CA VAL A 213 10.65 -3.81 6.18
C VAL A 213 9.17 -3.89 5.81
N ARG A 214 8.29 -3.54 6.76
CA ARG A 214 6.86 -3.32 6.53
C ARG A 214 6.52 -1.84 6.63
N ILE A 215 5.68 -1.36 5.73
CA ILE A 215 5.15 0.01 5.74
C ILE A 215 3.63 -0.08 5.58
N GLU A 216 2.90 0.36 6.59
CA GLU A 216 1.46 0.15 6.71
C GLU A 216 0.71 1.50 6.77
N TYR A 217 -0.37 1.63 6.00
CA TYR A 217 -1.32 2.76 6.03
C TYR A 217 -0.73 4.14 5.66
N ALA A 218 0.36 4.13 4.88
CA ALA A 218 1.05 5.33 4.41
C ALA A 218 0.43 5.92 3.12
N GLY A 219 1.13 6.87 2.48
CA GLY A 219 0.84 7.37 1.13
C GLY A 219 -0.04 8.61 1.03
N TYR A 220 -0.19 9.37 2.12
CA TYR A 220 -1.00 10.59 2.13
C TYR A 220 -0.59 11.60 1.03
N HIS A 221 -1.56 12.05 0.24
CA HIS A 221 -1.35 13.01 -0.85
C HIS A 221 -1.34 14.46 -0.33
N ASN A 222 -0.19 15.13 -0.47
CA ASN A 222 -0.09 16.59 -0.38
C ASN A 222 0.38 17.18 -1.71
N ALA A 223 0.19 18.49 -1.89
CA ALA A 223 0.65 19.22 -3.08
C ALA A 223 2.18 19.13 -3.35
N THR A 224 2.99 18.72 -2.36
CA THR A 224 4.46 18.68 -2.43
C THR A 224 5.10 17.32 -2.02
N GLY A 225 4.32 16.23 -1.87
CA GLY A 225 4.76 14.84 -1.58
C GLY A 225 4.14 14.23 -0.29
N ALA A 226 4.00 12.92 -0.07
CA ALA A 226 4.31 11.71 -0.85
C ALA A 226 3.04 10.86 -1.02
N GLY A 227 2.51 10.79 -2.23
CA GLY A 227 1.35 9.95 -2.59
C GLY A 227 1.69 8.46 -2.75
N SER A 228 2.64 7.90 -2.00
CA SER A 228 3.00 6.47 -2.07
C SER A 228 3.54 6.00 -0.73
N GLY A 229 3.32 4.74 -0.37
CA GLY A 229 3.79 4.22 0.92
C GLY A 229 5.31 4.20 1.02
N LEU A 230 5.97 3.76 -0.06
CA LEU A 230 7.42 3.84 -0.23
C LEU A 230 7.76 4.57 -1.53
N ASN A 231 8.62 5.58 -1.44
CA ASN A 231 9.34 6.13 -2.58
C ASN A 231 10.81 5.74 -2.42
N ILE A 232 11.36 5.01 -3.39
CA ILE A 232 12.73 4.50 -3.32
C ILE A 232 13.52 4.82 -4.59
N ASN A 233 14.69 5.42 -4.40
CA ASN A 233 15.71 5.58 -5.43
C ASN A 233 16.70 4.41 -5.32
N LEU A 234 16.60 3.48 -6.26
CA LEU A 234 17.48 2.34 -6.35
C LEU A 234 18.84 2.78 -6.86
N THR A 235 19.89 2.20 -6.28
CA THR A 235 21.26 2.43 -6.69
C THR A 235 21.97 1.09 -6.91
N PRO A 236 22.85 0.97 -7.92
CA PRO A 236 23.64 -0.23 -8.10
C PRO A 236 24.51 -0.49 -6.86
N GLY A 237 24.57 -1.75 -6.40
CA GLY A 237 25.36 -2.15 -5.23
C GLY A 237 24.64 -2.06 -3.89
N SER A 238 23.46 -1.43 -3.81
CA SER A 238 22.60 -1.47 -2.63
C SER A 238 21.77 -2.76 -2.54
N ILE A 239 21.28 -3.05 -1.34
CA ILE A 239 20.45 -4.22 -1.05
C ILE A 239 19.03 -3.76 -0.73
N TYR A 240 18.06 -4.16 -1.58
CA TYR A 240 16.64 -3.93 -1.34
C TYR A 240 15.90 -5.25 -1.47
N LYS A 241 15.45 -5.83 -0.35
CA LYS A 241 14.72 -7.11 -0.40
C LYS A 241 13.82 -7.37 0.78
N TYR A 242 12.76 -8.15 0.59
CA TYR A 242 11.77 -8.44 1.63
C TYR A 242 11.12 -7.15 2.14
N ILE A 243 10.38 -6.49 1.26
CA ILE A 243 9.74 -5.20 1.54
C ILE A 243 8.25 -5.34 1.30
N GLN A 244 7.45 -4.93 2.27
CA GLN A 244 6.00 -4.92 2.15
C GLN A 244 5.47 -3.51 2.36
N VAL A 245 4.61 -3.06 1.44
CA VAL A 245 3.76 -1.90 1.62
C VAL A 245 2.30 -2.35 1.63
N SER A 246 1.57 -1.97 2.67
CA SER A 246 0.18 -2.35 2.87
C SER A 246 -0.72 -1.12 2.99
N TYR A 247 -1.87 -1.16 2.30
CA TYR A 247 -2.93 -0.16 2.37
C TYR A 247 -2.43 1.27 2.19
N SER A 248 -1.58 1.50 1.19
CA SER A 248 -1.20 2.88 0.82
C SER A 248 -2.38 3.61 0.17
N SER A 249 -2.62 4.88 0.51
CA SER A 249 -3.61 5.70 -0.20
C SER A 249 -3.17 6.16 -1.59
N GLY A 250 -1.93 5.90 -1.96
CA GLY A 250 -1.45 6.05 -3.33
C GLY A 250 -0.77 4.78 -3.82
N ALA A 251 0.38 4.91 -4.48
CA ALA A 251 1.08 3.71 -4.96
C ALA A 251 1.72 2.96 -3.78
N GLY A 252 1.80 1.63 -3.85
CA GLY A 252 2.51 0.84 -2.85
C GLY A 252 3.98 1.23 -2.81
N ILE A 253 4.70 0.85 -3.87
CA ILE A 253 6.12 1.16 -4.03
C ILE A 253 6.32 1.97 -5.32
N THR A 254 6.80 3.20 -5.17
CA THR A 254 7.31 4.02 -6.28
C THR A 254 8.82 3.86 -6.36
N MET A 255 9.29 3.32 -7.48
CA MET A 255 10.67 2.98 -7.77
C MET A 255 11.26 3.95 -8.78
N THR A 256 12.43 4.49 -8.46
CA THR A 256 13.20 5.38 -9.34
C THR A 256 14.64 4.90 -9.44
N ALA A 257 15.32 5.14 -10.55
CA ALA A 257 16.76 4.92 -10.67
C ALA A 257 17.34 5.74 -11.84
N LEU A 258 18.57 6.23 -11.69
CA LEU A 258 19.30 6.89 -12.79
C LEU A 258 20.19 5.89 -13.52
N ASN A 259 20.90 5.02 -12.78
CA ASN A 259 21.83 4.04 -13.36
C ASN A 259 21.46 2.59 -13.02
N GLY A 260 20.16 2.35 -12.85
CA GLY A 260 19.61 1.04 -12.50
C GLY A 260 19.76 0.68 -11.02
N GLY A 261 19.34 -0.53 -10.72
CA GLY A 261 19.31 -1.08 -9.36
C GLY A 261 18.50 -2.36 -9.33
N PHE A 262 18.65 -3.14 -8.27
CA PHE A 262 17.96 -4.43 -8.13
C PHE A 262 17.18 -4.52 -6.83
N ILE A 263 15.90 -4.85 -6.94
CA ILE A 263 15.02 -5.14 -5.80
C ILE A 263 14.47 -6.56 -5.92
N ASN A 264 14.20 -7.24 -4.82
CA ASN A 264 13.50 -8.53 -4.88
C ASN A 264 12.65 -8.84 -3.66
N HIS A 265 11.71 -9.78 -3.78
CA HIS A 265 10.79 -10.16 -2.69
C HIS A 265 10.02 -8.95 -2.16
N ILE A 266 9.18 -8.37 -3.01
CA ILE A 266 8.41 -7.17 -2.71
C ILE A 266 6.91 -7.43 -2.72
N ILE A 267 6.20 -6.79 -1.81
CA ILE A 267 4.76 -6.94 -1.64
C ILE A 267 4.11 -5.56 -1.66
N ALA A 268 3.08 -5.41 -2.48
CA ALA A 268 2.13 -4.31 -2.43
C ALA A 268 0.74 -4.91 -2.20
N PHE A 269 0.16 -4.57 -1.05
CA PHE A 269 -1.02 -5.26 -0.52
C PHE A 269 -2.13 -4.27 -0.18
N GLY A 270 -3.27 -4.35 -0.87
CA GLY A 270 -4.43 -3.47 -0.61
C GLY A 270 -4.19 -1.99 -0.94
N CYS A 271 -3.19 -1.66 -1.76
CA CYS A 271 -2.87 -0.27 -2.12
C CYS A 271 -3.91 0.31 -3.10
N LEU A 272 -4.28 1.59 -2.90
CA LEU A 272 -5.34 2.26 -3.67
C LEU A 272 -4.96 2.55 -5.12
N ALA A 273 -3.75 3.06 -5.36
CA ALA A 273 -3.27 3.38 -6.71
C ALA A 273 -2.43 2.22 -7.28
N ASP A 274 -1.29 2.46 -7.93
CA ASP A 274 -0.48 1.39 -8.50
C ASP A 274 0.16 0.51 -7.41
N ASP A 275 0.25 -0.80 -7.58
CA ASP A 275 1.02 -1.65 -6.67
C ASP A 275 2.50 -1.27 -6.73
N PHE A 276 3.02 -1.20 -7.96
CA PHE A 276 4.39 -0.82 -8.27
C PHE A 276 4.38 0.28 -9.34
N ARG A 277 4.83 1.48 -8.98
CA ARG A 277 5.06 2.56 -9.93
C ARG A 277 6.54 2.67 -10.22
N VAL A 278 6.92 2.79 -11.48
CA VAL A 278 8.32 2.77 -11.91
C VAL A 278 8.60 3.94 -12.83
N SER A 279 9.58 4.75 -12.46
CA SER A 279 10.16 5.79 -13.32
C SER A 279 11.69 5.65 -13.36
N GLY A 280 12.35 6.20 -14.38
CA GLY A 280 13.80 6.00 -14.57
C GLY A 280 14.18 4.76 -15.38
N THR A 281 15.45 4.36 -15.32
CA THR A 281 16.03 3.39 -16.26
C THR A 281 16.84 2.27 -15.59
N ALA A 282 16.94 1.13 -16.28
CA ALA A 282 17.74 -0.04 -15.91
C ALA A 282 17.37 -0.69 -14.55
N ILE A 283 16.15 -0.46 -14.06
CA ILE A 283 15.60 -1.08 -12.86
C ILE A 283 15.32 -2.55 -13.13
N LYS A 284 15.73 -3.41 -12.20
CA LYS A 284 15.43 -4.84 -12.23
C LYS A 284 14.71 -5.25 -10.96
N ALA A 285 13.65 -6.03 -11.10
CA ALA A 285 12.90 -6.54 -9.96
C ALA A 285 12.55 -8.03 -10.13
N GLN A 286 12.66 -8.82 -9.06
CA GLN A 286 12.27 -10.23 -9.06
C GLN A 286 11.45 -10.63 -7.83
N PHE A 287 10.47 -11.53 -7.97
CA PHE A 287 9.59 -11.96 -6.88
C PHE A 287 8.75 -10.80 -6.32
N GLY A 288 7.83 -10.30 -7.14
CA GLY A 288 6.90 -9.25 -6.75
C GLY A 288 5.48 -9.78 -6.58
N LEU A 289 4.81 -9.42 -5.48
CA LEU A 289 3.42 -9.75 -5.21
C LEU A 289 2.59 -8.47 -5.14
N GLY A 290 1.67 -8.29 -6.09
CA GLY A 290 0.66 -7.23 -6.06
C GLY A 290 -0.71 -7.86 -5.79
N LEU A 291 -1.37 -7.46 -4.71
CA LEU A 291 -2.68 -7.97 -4.31
C LEU A 291 -3.64 -6.81 -4.05
N LYS A 292 -4.64 -6.66 -4.92
CA LYS A 292 -5.71 -5.68 -4.72
C LYS A 292 -6.75 -6.19 -3.73
N ASP A 293 -7.05 -5.38 -2.72
CA ASP A 293 -8.16 -5.65 -1.81
C ASP A 293 -9.47 -5.19 -2.46
N PRO A 294 -10.47 -6.07 -2.67
CA PRO A 294 -11.73 -5.68 -3.26
C PRO A 294 -12.56 -4.70 -2.42
N TYR A 295 -12.29 -4.54 -1.12
CA TYR A 295 -12.98 -3.57 -0.27
C TYR A 295 -12.35 -2.19 -0.26
N PHE A 296 -11.02 -2.13 -0.42
CA PHE A 296 -10.29 -0.88 -0.26
C PHE A 296 -9.85 -0.29 -1.59
N ALA A 297 -9.60 -1.08 -2.65
CA ALA A 297 -9.14 -0.57 -3.93
C ALA A 297 -10.11 0.49 -4.50
N ASP A 298 -9.61 1.73 -4.65
CA ASP A 298 -10.41 2.88 -5.01
C ASP A 298 -10.78 2.88 -6.50
N SER A 299 -12.06 3.14 -6.78
CA SER A 299 -12.60 3.42 -8.10
C SER A 299 -12.10 4.73 -8.73
N PHE A 300 -11.52 5.68 -7.98
CA PHE A 300 -11.08 6.95 -8.58
C PHE A 300 -9.71 6.83 -9.29
N TYR A 301 -8.76 6.08 -8.71
CA TYR A 301 -7.37 6.08 -9.18
C TYR A 301 -7.08 5.09 -10.31
N LYS A 302 -7.95 4.11 -10.58
CA LYS A 302 -7.71 3.04 -11.56
C LYS A 302 -6.36 2.36 -11.34
N GLY A 303 -6.10 1.99 -10.10
CA GLY A 303 -4.81 1.44 -9.67
C GLY A 303 -4.40 0.22 -10.49
N ASN A 304 -3.16 0.22 -10.98
CA ASN A 304 -2.59 -0.85 -11.80
C ASN A 304 -1.73 -1.79 -10.94
N GLY A 305 -1.35 -2.95 -11.47
CA GLY A 305 -0.30 -3.76 -10.85
C GLY A 305 1.06 -3.06 -11.01
N ILE A 306 1.61 -3.06 -12.22
CA ILE A 306 2.83 -2.32 -12.55
C ILE A 306 2.48 -1.15 -13.45
N THR A 307 2.91 0.06 -13.09
CA THR A 307 2.88 1.23 -13.99
C THR A 307 4.29 1.70 -14.28
N THR A 308 4.65 1.83 -15.55
CA THR A 308 5.91 2.46 -15.97
C THR A 308 5.63 3.86 -16.53
N VAL A 309 6.44 4.86 -16.19
CA VAL A 309 6.30 6.24 -16.71
C VAL A 309 7.65 6.81 -17.12
N GLY A 310 7.83 7.09 -18.41
CA GLY A 310 9.04 7.76 -18.94
C GLY A 310 10.31 6.94 -18.67
N THR A 311 10.26 5.64 -18.96
CA THR A 311 11.29 4.67 -18.56
C THR A 311 11.91 3.93 -19.74
N THR A 312 13.16 3.50 -19.57
CA THR A 312 13.83 2.60 -20.51
C THR A 312 14.59 1.48 -19.77
N ASN A 313 14.83 0.35 -20.44
CA ASN A 313 15.62 -0.79 -19.96
C ASN A 313 15.17 -1.42 -18.61
N ASN A 314 13.89 -1.32 -18.24
CA ASN A 314 13.38 -1.90 -16.99
C ASN A 314 12.94 -3.35 -17.18
N GLN A 315 13.24 -4.21 -16.21
CA GLN A 315 13.00 -5.66 -16.29
C GLN A 315 12.36 -6.20 -15.01
N PHE A 316 11.30 -6.98 -15.17
CA PHE A 316 10.55 -7.60 -14.09
C PHE A 316 10.50 -9.11 -14.33
N SER A 317 10.74 -9.93 -13.31
CA SER A 317 10.59 -11.38 -13.41
C SER A 317 9.86 -11.95 -12.20
N ASN A 318 9.10 -13.03 -12.37
CA ASN A 318 8.47 -13.73 -11.25
C ASN A 318 7.53 -12.82 -10.45
N PHE A 319 6.68 -12.05 -11.13
CA PHE A 319 5.63 -11.29 -10.47
C PHE A 319 4.32 -12.08 -10.43
N THR A 320 3.54 -11.95 -9.37
CA THR A 320 2.14 -12.36 -9.31
C THR A 320 1.30 -11.12 -9.01
N LEU A 321 0.48 -10.69 -9.96
CA LEU A 321 -0.35 -9.49 -9.87
C LEU A 321 -1.82 -9.91 -9.90
N VAL A 322 -2.53 -9.70 -8.79
CA VAL A 322 -3.94 -10.08 -8.63
C VAL A 322 -4.79 -8.82 -8.53
N GLY A 323 -5.65 -8.62 -9.52
CA GLY A 323 -6.55 -7.47 -9.59
C GLY A 323 -7.79 -7.61 -8.73
N TYR A 324 -8.65 -6.60 -8.78
CA TYR A 324 -9.89 -6.52 -8.03
C TYR A 324 -10.86 -7.65 -8.40
N ASN A 325 -11.33 -8.46 -7.46
CA ASN A 325 -12.34 -9.49 -7.74
C ASN A 325 -13.78 -8.92 -7.59
N PRO A 326 -14.59 -8.81 -8.67
CA PRO A 326 -15.97 -8.35 -8.60
C PRO A 326 -16.92 -9.33 -7.91
N ASP A 327 -16.66 -10.62 -7.96
CA ASP A 327 -17.54 -11.66 -7.40
C ASP A 327 -17.52 -11.64 -5.87
N ALA A 328 -16.41 -11.19 -5.28
CA ALA A 328 -16.29 -10.90 -3.85
C ALA A 328 -17.29 -9.87 -3.33
N ARG A 329 -17.62 -8.83 -4.13
CA ARG A 329 -18.62 -7.82 -3.74
C ARG A 329 -20.07 -8.30 -3.92
N ASN A 330 -20.28 -9.30 -4.78
CA ASN A 330 -21.59 -9.93 -4.98
C ASN A 330 -22.06 -10.72 -3.76
N ILE A 331 -21.14 -11.41 -3.09
CA ILE A 331 -21.41 -12.19 -1.87
C ILE A 331 -21.97 -11.32 -0.73
N LEU A 332 -21.77 -10.00 -0.79
CA LEU A 332 -22.19 -9.04 0.24
C LEU A 332 -23.34 -8.11 -0.15
N ASN A 333 -24.08 -8.40 -1.22
CA ASN A 333 -25.14 -7.53 -1.75
C ASN A 333 -24.69 -6.09 -2.11
N LEU A 334 -23.39 -5.88 -2.37
CA LEU A 334 -22.86 -4.57 -2.80
C LEU A 334 -23.03 -4.33 -4.32
N GLY A 335 -23.61 -5.29 -5.04
CA GLY A 335 -24.02 -5.19 -6.44
C GLY A 335 -23.04 -5.86 -7.44
N PRO A 336 -23.55 -6.38 -8.59
CA PRO A 336 -22.78 -7.15 -9.59
C PRO A 336 -21.92 -6.35 -10.54
N THR A 337 -21.66 -5.09 -10.23
CA THR A 337 -20.85 -4.28 -11.12
C THR A 337 -19.38 -4.56 -10.85
N VAL A 338 -18.75 -5.21 -11.83
CA VAL A 338 -17.35 -4.99 -12.19
C VAL A 338 -17.04 -3.52 -11.93
N ASN A 339 -16.03 -3.24 -11.11
CA ASN A 339 -15.59 -1.88 -10.92
C ASN A 339 -15.20 -1.36 -12.30
N SER A 340 -15.99 -0.44 -12.88
CA SER A 340 -15.72 0.19 -14.18
C SER A 340 -14.38 0.94 -14.19
N ASP A 341 -13.79 1.07 -13.02
CA ASP A 341 -12.55 1.74 -12.75
C ASP A 341 -11.44 0.80 -12.26
N ALA A 342 -11.55 -0.51 -12.50
CA ALA A 342 -10.39 -1.40 -12.38
C ALA A 342 -9.27 -0.91 -13.33
N GLY A 343 -8.02 -0.91 -12.84
CA GLY A 343 -6.84 -0.60 -13.67
C GLY A 343 -6.38 -1.78 -14.52
N SER A 344 -5.14 -1.71 -15.00
CA SER A 344 -4.47 -2.78 -15.75
C SER A 344 -3.52 -3.58 -14.87
N GLY A 345 -3.30 -4.85 -15.18
CA GLY A 345 -2.24 -5.62 -14.53
C GLY A 345 -0.88 -4.97 -14.75
N ILE A 346 -0.60 -4.60 -16.01
CA ILE A 346 0.57 -3.81 -16.39
C ILE A 346 0.12 -2.63 -17.24
N LEU A 347 0.50 -1.41 -16.86
CA LEU A 347 0.30 -0.19 -17.62
C LEU A 347 1.66 0.37 -18.05
N LEU A 348 1.89 0.41 -19.35
CA LEU A 348 3.08 1.02 -19.95
C LEU A 348 2.74 2.45 -20.37
N GLY A 349 3.01 3.41 -19.49
CA GLY A 349 2.77 4.84 -19.70
C GLY A 349 4.01 5.57 -20.26
N ASN A 350 3.78 6.53 -21.16
CA ASN A 350 4.85 7.37 -21.74
C ASN A 350 6.04 6.57 -22.29
N ALA A 351 5.76 5.45 -22.98
CA ALA A 351 6.80 4.68 -23.68
C ALA A 351 7.42 5.43 -24.89
N PHE A 352 7.07 6.70 -25.08
CA PHE A 352 7.48 7.54 -26.20
C PHE A 352 8.02 8.86 -25.65
N SER A 353 9.28 9.17 -25.98
CA SER A 353 9.93 10.41 -25.54
C SER A 353 9.22 11.64 -26.13
N PRO A 354 9.02 12.72 -25.36
CA PRO A 354 8.55 13.99 -25.90
C PRO A 354 9.64 14.63 -26.76
N LYS A 355 9.33 14.89 -28.04
CA LYS A 355 10.05 15.77 -28.97
C LYS A 355 11.56 15.49 -29.17
N GLY A 356 11.90 14.82 -30.28
CA GLY A 356 13.21 14.95 -30.93
C GLY A 356 14.40 14.26 -30.25
N GLU A 357 14.20 13.54 -29.16
CA GLU A 357 15.22 12.66 -28.58
C GLU A 357 15.15 11.27 -29.23
N GLN A 358 16.28 10.80 -29.79
CA GLN A 358 16.42 9.44 -30.30
C GLN A 358 16.17 8.43 -29.17
N LEU A 359 15.13 7.60 -29.27
CA LEU A 359 15.09 6.33 -28.54
C LEU A 359 16.13 5.40 -29.18
N TYR A 360 17.03 4.86 -28.37
CA TYR A 360 18.08 3.98 -28.85
C TYR A 360 17.53 2.56 -28.98
N ALA A 361 18.11 1.75 -29.88
CA ALA A 361 17.76 0.34 -30.01
C ALA A 361 17.88 -0.44 -28.67
N SER A 362 18.63 0.08 -27.69
CA SER A 362 18.78 -0.47 -26.33
C SER A 362 17.60 -0.22 -25.37
N ASP A 363 16.62 0.60 -25.73
CA ASP A 363 15.51 0.95 -24.82
C ASP A 363 14.39 -0.09 -24.87
N PHE A 364 14.17 -0.78 -23.74
CA PHE A 364 13.10 -1.79 -23.63
C PHE A 364 12.44 -1.88 -22.26
N ILE A 365 11.23 -2.43 -22.21
CA ILE A 365 10.60 -2.89 -20.97
C ILE A 365 10.39 -4.39 -21.10
N ALA A 366 10.78 -5.14 -20.07
CA ALA A 366 10.66 -6.59 -20.08
C ALA A 366 9.94 -7.15 -18.86
N ILE A 367 9.08 -8.14 -19.09
CA ILE A 367 8.37 -8.88 -18.05
C ILE A 367 8.49 -10.37 -18.38
N TYR A 368 9.00 -11.13 -17.42
CA TYR A 368 9.34 -12.54 -17.54
C TYR A 368 8.64 -13.37 -16.48
N ASN A 369 8.30 -14.62 -16.79
CA ASN A 369 7.91 -15.63 -15.78
C ASN A 369 6.85 -15.13 -14.79
N SER A 370 5.86 -14.35 -15.23
CA SER A 370 4.95 -13.64 -14.33
C SER A 370 3.49 -14.05 -14.54
N VAL A 371 2.69 -13.92 -13.49
CA VAL A 371 1.25 -14.18 -13.48
C VAL A 371 0.51 -12.85 -13.35
N ILE A 372 -0.39 -12.58 -14.27
CA ILE A 372 -1.30 -11.44 -14.23
C ILE A 372 -2.71 -12.00 -14.18
N ALA A 373 -3.29 -11.99 -12.99
CA ALA A 373 -4.54 -12.68 -12.70
C ALA A 373 -5.61 -11.73 -12.14
N ALA A 374 -6.87 -12.18 -12.25
CA ALA A 374 -8.09 -11.55 -11.75
C ALA A 374 -8.40 -10.16 -12.31
N SER A 375 -9.50 -10.06 -13.09
CA SER A 375 -10.41 -8.90 -13.21
C SER A 375 -9.83 -7.48 -13.36
N TRP A 376 -8.59 -7.39 -13.84
CA TRP A 376 -8.04 -6.17 -14.42
C TRP A 376 -8.89 -5.74 -15.62
N GLN A 377 -9.03 -4.43 -15.82
CA GLN A 377 -9.57 -3.90 -17.08
C GLN A 377 -8.71 -4.32 -18.27
N SER A 378 -7.42 -4.59 -18.09
CA SER A 378 -6.57 -5.17 -19.12
C SER A 378 -5.41 -5.93 -18.48
N GLY A 379 -4.99 -7.04 -19.08
CA GLY A 379 -3.77 -7.72 -18.64
C GLY A 379 -2.56 -6.80 -18.81
N VAL A 380 -2.41 -6.25 -20.01
CA VAL A 380 -1.42 -5.21 -20.33
C VAL A 380 -2.09 -4.06 -21.07
N ALA A 381 -1.78 -2.82 -20.72
CA ALA A 381 -2.20 -1.63 -21.46
C ALA A 381 -0.97 -0.81 -21.85
N ILE A 382 -1.01 -0.20 -23.03
CA ILE A 382 0.03 0.71 -23.53
C ILE A 382 -0.66 2.04 -23.81
N VAL A 383 -0.21 3.12 -23.18
CA VAL A 383 -0.87 4.43 -23.28
C VAL A 383 0.14 5.51 -23.64
N SER A 384 -0.14 6.25 -24.71
CA SER A 384 0.54 7.52 -25.01
C SER A 384 -0.15 8.67 -24.27
N SER A 385 0.62 9.59 -23.67
CA SER A 385 0.06 10.76 -22.97
C SER A 385 -0.54 11.82 -23.88
N GLN A 386 -0.39 11.69 -25.19
CA GLN A 386 -0.83 12.70 -26.13
C GLN A 386 -2.02 12.16 -26.93
N ASN A 387 -3.10 12.92 -26.89
CA ASN A 387 -4.29 12.82 -27.74
C ASN A 387 -3.95 13.14 -29.22
N THR A 388 -2.73 12.83 -29.66
CA THR A 388 -2.17 13.16 -30.96
C THR A 388 -1.98 11.87 -31.73
N ASN A 389 -2.64 11.80 -32.89
CA ASN A 389 -2.49 10.81 -33.93
C ASN A 389 -1.13 10.09 -33.89
N LEU A 390 -1.14 8.80 -33.56
CA LEU A 390 0.02 7.90 -33.70
C LEU A 390 0.59 7.86 -35.13
N ASN A 391 -0.15 8.38 -36.12
CA ASN A 391 0.22 8.43 -37.53
C ASN A 391 1.51 9.22 -37.83
N ASN A 392 2.00 10.08 -36.92
CA ASN A 392 3.18 10.94 -37.19
C ASN A 392 4.51 10.39 -36.66
N TYR A 393 4.51 9.33 -35.85
CA TYR A 393 5.75 8.71 -35.33
C TYR A 393 6.36 7.67 -36.27
N GLU A 394 5.75 7.50 -37.44
CA GLU A 394 6.18 6.57 -38.47
C GLU A 394 7.56 6.87 -39.09
N ASN A 395 8.10 8.07 -38.91
CA ASN A 395 9.30 8.56 -39.62
C ASN A 395 10.48 8.95 -38.71
N GLU A 396 10.39 8.80 -37.39
CA GLU A 396 11.50 9.07 -36.46
C GLU A 396 11.94 7.76 -35.80
N GLY A 397 13.12 7.26 -36.20
CA GLY A 397 13.61 5.89 -35.97
C GLY A 397 13.96 5.49 -34.53
N GLY A 398 13.09 5.77 -33.56
CA GLY A 398 13.23 5.32 -32.18
C GLY A 398 11.96 4.58 -31.73
N TYR A 399 12.05 3.26 -31.52
CA TYR A 399 10.92 2.44 -31.07
C TYR A 399 11.27 1.77 -29.74
N ALA A 400 10.42 1.91 -28.72
CA ALA A 400 10.55 1.15 -27.48
C ALA A 400 10.27 -0.33 -27.72
N ARG A 401 11.19 -1.22 -27.34
CA ARG A 401 10.98 -2.67 -27.40
C ARG A 401 10.23 -3.13 -26.14
N ILE A 402 9.19 -3.94 -26.30
CA ILE A 402 8.46 -4.52 -25.16
C ILE A 402 8.62 -6.04 -25.23
N PHE A 403 9.11 -6.63 -24.15
CA PHE A 403 9.24 -8.07 -24.00
C PHE A 403 8.27 -8.53 -22.92
N ILE A 404 7.30 -9.35 -23.28
CA ILE A 404 6.49 -10.10 -22.33
C ILE A 404 6.75 -11.54 -22.70
N ARG A 405 7.48 -12.30 -21.87
CA ARG A 405 7.83 -13.69 -22.18
C ARG A 405 7.48 -14.60 -21.02
N ASN A 406 6.93 -15.77 -21.35
CA ASN A 406 6.56 -16.80 -20.38
C ASN A 406 5.67 -16.27 -19.23
N CYS A 407 4.77 -15.34 -19.56
CA CYS A 407 3.79 -14.79 -18.63
C CYS A 407 2.42 -15.43 -18.84
N PHE A 408 1.68 -15.58 -17.74
CA PHE A 408 0.38 -16.25 -17.68
C PHE A 408 -0.68 -15.21 -17.32
N PHE A 409 -1.77 -15.18 -18.09
CA PHE A 409 -2.89 -14.26 -17.87
C PHE A 409 -4.13 -15.04 -17.44
N ALA A 410 -4.82 -14.56 -16.40
CA ALA A 410 -5.99 -15.22 -15.83
C ALA A 410 -7.12 -14.27 -15.43
N GLY A 411 -8.39 -14.67 -15.61
CA GLY A 411 -9.58 -13.90 -15.22
C GLY A 411 -9.97 -12.81 -16.22
N THR A 412 -9.45 -12.85 -17.45
CA THR A 412 -9.69 -11.88 -18.53
C THR A 412 -10.50 -12.55 -19.65
N SER A 413 -11.83 -12.66 -19.53
CA SER A 413 -12.66 -13.34 -20.55
C SER A 413 -12.90 -12.46 -21.80
N PRO A 414 -12.76 -13.01 -23.03
CA PRO A 414 -13.12 -12.32 -24.28
C PRO A 414 -14.61 -12.35 -24.65
N ALA A 415 -15.46 -13.14 -23.98
CA ALA A 415 -16.87 -13.22 -24.32
C ALA A 415 -17.69 -13.74 -23.13
N GLN A 416 -18.78 -13.03 -22.81
CA GLN A 416 -19.82 -13.40 -21.84
C GLN A 416 -19.48 -13.31 -20.35
N LEU A 417 -18.95 -12.19 -19.88
CA LEU A 417 -19.25 -11.55 -18.58
C LEU A 417 -19.01 -10.04 -18.79
N PRO A 418 -19.60 -9.09 -18.03
CA PRO A 418 -19.37 -7.65 -18.23
C PRO A 418 -17.95 -7.19 -17.80
N VAL A 419 -16.94 -8.03 -17.97
CA VAL A 419 -15.52 -7.74 -17.80
C VAL A 419 -14.97 -7.33 -19.17
N ARG A 420 -14.96 -6.02 -19.45
CA ARG A 420 -14.36 -5.43 -20.66
C ARG A 420 -12.83 -5.46 -20.60
N GLY A 421 -12.22 -6.63 -20.48
CA GLY A 421 -10.77 -6.77 -20.41
C GLY A 421 -10.18 -7.61 -21.53
N GLY A 422 -9.67 -6.93 -22.56
CA GLY A 422 -8.74 -7.55 -23.49
C GLY A 422 -7.43 -7.92 -22.78
N MET A 423 -6.75 -8.95 -23.25
CA MET A 423 -5.34 -9.20 -22.88
C MET A 423 -4.49 -7.94 -23.11
N PHE A 424 -4.90 -7.14 -24.11
CA PHE A 424 -4.47 -5.78 -24.36
C PHE A 424 -5.67 -4.83 -24.42
N GLY A 425 -5.60 -3.66 -23.77
CA GLY A 425 -6.66 -2.63 -23.82
C GLY A 425 -6.14 -1.23 -24.15
N ARG A 426 -7.01 -0.44 -24.81
CA ARG A 426 -6.78 0.92 -25.36
C ARG A 426 -5.44 1.12 -26.08
N ILE A 427 -5.09 0.14 -26.89
CA ILE A 427 -4.27 0.40 -28.08
C ILE A 427 -5.21 1.17 -29.02
N ASP A 428 -4.83 2.36 -29.50
CA ASP A 428 -5.56 3.02 -30.60
C ASP A 428 -5.86 1.93 -31.64
N GLU A 429 -7.14 1.63 -31.89
CA GLU A 429 -7.65 0.36 -32.43
C GLU A 429 -7.15 0.01 -33.86
N LYS A 430 -6.19 0.79 -34.36
CA LYS A 430 -5.40 0.57 -35.56
C LYS A 430 -4.22 -0.40 -35.40
N SER A 431 -3.88 -0.85 -34.18
CA SER A 431 -2.57 -1.52 -33.97
C SER A 431 -2.59 -2.89 -33.30
N VAL A 432 -3.73 -3.60 -33.34
CA VAL A 432 -3.71 -5.05 -33.08
C VAL A 432 -4.58 -5.75 -34.11
N LYS A 433 -3.96 -6.24 -35.18
CA LYS A 433 -4.50 -7.43 -35.83
C LYS A 433 -3.42 -8.45 -36.13
N GLY A 434 -3.55 -9.51 -35.33
CA GLY A 434 -3.01 -10.82 -35.51
C GLY A 434 -3.14 -11.50 -34.14
N GLY A 435 -4.09 -12.43 -33.99
CA GLY A 435 -3.62 -13.66 -33.34
C GLY A 435 -2.45 -14.09 -34.20
N PHE A 436 -1.23 -13.91 -33.70
CA PHE A 436 0.04 -13.97 -34.44
C PHE A 436 -0.02 -14.38 -35.93
N ILE A 437 -0.45 -13.54 -36.89
CA ILE A 437 -0.38 -13.78 -38.37
C ILE A 437 -0.51 -12.40 -39.06
N THR A 438 0.38 -11.86 -39.92
CA THR A 438 1.06 -12.22 -41.19
C THR A 438 0.22 -12.20 -42.48
N ASP A 439 -0.26 -11.02 -42.90
CA ASP A 439 -0.10 -10.47 -44.25
C ASP A 439 -0.28 -8.93 -44.17
N GLY A 440 0.57 -8.10 -44.78
CA GLY A 440 0.49 -7.68 -46.18
C GLY A 440 -0.72 -6.74 -46.36
N ILE A 441 -0.66 -5.41 -46.26
CA ILE A 441 0.36 -4.44 -46.65
C ILE A 441 0.23 -3.22 -45.70
N GLN A 442 1.26 -3.03 -44.86
CA GLN A 442 1.63 -1.87 -44.01
C GLN A 442 0.71 -1.46 -42.83
N PRO A 443 0.98 -2.03 -41.64
CA PRO A 443 1.09 -1.26 -40.39
C PRO A 443 2.48 -1.43 -39.71
N LYS A 444 3.04 -0.35 -39.13
CA LYS A 444 4.37 -0.35 -38.47
C LYS A 444 4.34 -1.03 -37.09
N ARG A 445 5.34 -1.88 -36.86
CA ARG A 445 5.38 -3.04 -35.96
C ARG A 445 5.69 -2.71 -34.49
N VAL A 446 4.94 -3.32 -33.56
CA VAL A 446 5.48 -3.77 -32.27
C VAL A 446 6.19 -5.10 -32.54
N ILE A 447 7.52 -5.13 -32.45
CA ILE A 447 8.30 -6.36 -32.64
C ILE A 447 8.41 -7.06 -31.28
N PHE A 448 7.55 -8.05 -31.03
CA PHE A 448 7.89 -9.09 -30.07
C PHE A 448 9.12 -9.84 -30.61
N GLY A 449 10.25 -9.74 -29.92
CA GLY A 449 11.54 -10.24 -30.41
C GLY A 449 11.45 -11.73 -30.78
N GLN A 450 11.86 -12.04 -32.00
CA GLN A 450 11.64 -13.30 -32.72
C GLN A 450 12.42 -14.52 -32.18
N VAL A 451 12.75 -14.57 -30.89
CA VAL A 451 13.52 -15.66 -30.29
C VAL A 451 12.66 -16.33 -29.22
N ASN A 452 12.01 -17.43 -29.62
CA ASN A 452 11.29 -18.37 -28.75
C ASN A 452 10.13 -17.79 -27.93
N ASP A 453 9.30 -16.97 -28.56
CA ASP A 453 8.12 -16.36 -27.92
C ASP A 453 7.02 -17.41 -27.68
N THR A 454 7.09 -18.12 -26.55
CA THR A 454 5.97 -18.94 -26.05
C THR A 454 5.18 -18.17 -24.99
N THR A 455 4.75 -16.95 -25.31
CA THR A 455 3.68 -16.29 -24.55
C THR A 455 2.44 -17.18 -24.60
N LYS A 456 2.18 -17.90 -23.51
CA LYS A 456 1.06 -18.83 -23.40
C LYS A 456 -0.11 -18.08 -22.79
N VAL A 457 -1.12 -17.80 -23.60
CA VAL A 457 -2.45 -17.46 -23.09
C VAL A 457 -3.01 -18.73 -22.45
N LEU A 458 -3.30 -18.71 -21.15
CA LEU A 458 -4.05 -19.79 -20.54
C LEU A 458 -5.47 -19.80 -21.13
N SER A 459 -5.89 -20.95 -21.65
CA SER A 459 -7.27 -21.18 -22.06
C SER A 459 -8.13 -21.32 -20.80
N PHE A 460 -9.20 -20.54 -20.67
CA PHE A 460 -10.15 -20.69 -19.57
C PHE A 460 -11.11 -21.86 -19.82
N SER A 461 -11.24 -22.74 -18.82
CA SER A 461 -12.47 -23.47 -18.59
C SER A 461 -12.98 -23.14 -17.18
N GLN A 462 -14.30 -23.02 -17.01
CA GLN A 462 -14.97 -22.74 -15.74
C GLN A 462 -14.71 -23.76 -14.61
N GLN A 463 -13.94 -24.84 -14.86
CA GLN A 463 -13.74 -25.93 -13.91
C GLN A 463 -12.28 -26.11 -13.42
N LYS A 464 -11.37 -25.16 -13.69
CA LYS A 464 -9.94 -25.38 -13.45
C LYS A 464 -9.28 -24.26 -12.66
N ASP A 465 -8.94 -24.62 -11.43
CA ASP A 465 -7.90 -24.07 -10.55
C ASP A 465 -6.49 -24.26 -11.18
N ASP A 466 -6.33 -23.92 -12.47
CA ASP A 466 -5.11 -24.21 -13.27
C ASP A 466 -3.92 -23.30 -12.89
N LEU A 467 -4.19 -22.21 -12.17
CA LEU A 467 -3.15 -21.45 -11.48
C LEU A 467 -2.68 -22.18 -10.21
N GLY A 468 -3.51 -23.08 -9.68
CA GLY A 468 -3.34 -23.67 -8.36
C GLY A 468 -3.45 -22.63 -7.23
N ILE A 469 -3.98 -21.44 -7.49
CA ILE A 469 -4.26 -20.48 -6.42
C ILE A 469 -5.68 -20.79 -5.95
N ASN A 470 -5.77 -21.71 -4.99
CA ASN A 470 -7.04 -22.19 -4.47
C ASN A 470 -7.90 -21.00 -4.00
N GLY A 471 -9.15 -20.93 -4.47
CA GLY A 471 -10.07 -19.86 -4.11
C GLY A 471 -9.75 -18.50 -4.75
N LEU A 472 -8.99 -18.41 -5.85
CA LEU A 472 -8.78 -17.13 -6.54
C LEU A 472 -10.10 -16.47 -6.98
N ALA A 473 -11.10 -17.27 -7.35
CA ALA A 473 -12.47 -16.80 -7.64
C ALA A 473 -13.22 -16.34 -6.37
N ASP A 474 -12.83 -16.82 -5.20
CA ASP A 474 -13.41 -16.53 -3.88
C ASP A 474 -12.58 -15.54 -3.06
N TYR A 475 -11.58 -14.91 -3.69
CA TYR A 475 -10.64 -14.00 -3.04
C TYR A 475 -11.36 -12.71 -2.65
N SER A 476 -12.09 -12.78 -1.53
CA SER A 476 -13.07 -11.78 -1.15
C SER A 476 -12.64 -10.90 -0.02
N HIS A 477 -11.72 -11.36 0.84
CA HIS A 477 -11.12 -10.56 1.92
C HIS A 477 -9.68 -11.02 2.14
N LEU A 478 -8.79 -10.05 2.34
CA LEU A 478 -7.36 -10.25 2.21
C LEU A 478 -6.60 -10.68 3.48
N ASN A 479 -7.29 -11.11 4.54
CA ASN A 479 -6.67 -11.26 5.87
C ASN A 479 -5.66 -12.42 5.98
N ASP A 480 -5.78 -13.43 5.12
CA ASP A 480 -4.89 -14.59 5.08
C ASP A 480 -4.90 -15.23 3.67
N PRO A 481 -4.21 -14.61 2.71
CA PRO A 481 -4.28 -15.05 1.32
C PRO A 481 -3.53 -16.36 1.12
N THR A 482 -4.11 -17.28 0.34
CA THR A 482 -3.35 -18.45 -0.15
C THR A 482 -2.40 -18.01 -1.26
N LEU A 483 -1.09 -18.02 -0.98
CA LEU A 483 -0.07 -17.48 -1.88
C LEU A 483 0.59 -18.52 -2.80
N LEU A 484 0.60 -19.79 -2.38
CA LEU A 484 1.33 -20.84 -3.08
C LEU A 484 0.50 -21.46 -4.22
N PRO A 485 1.11 -21.76 -5.37
CA PRO A 485 0.49 -22.63 -6.36
C PRO A 485 0.22 -24.03 -5.79
N ALA A 486 -0.93 -24.59 -6.15
CA ALA A 486 -1.36 -25.91 -5.73
C ALA A 486 -0.45 -27.00 -6.28
N ASN A 487 -0.50 -28.16 -5.63
CA ASN A 487 0.25 -29.33 -6.07
C ASN A 487 -0.13 -29.71 -7.52
N GLY A 488 0.88 -29.91 -8.37
CA GLY A 488 0.70 -30.20 -9.79
C GLY A 488 0.42 -28.97 -10.67
N SER A 489 0.41 -27.75 -10.11
CA SER A 489 0.25 -26.53 -10.89
C SER A 489 1.31 -26.41 -11.98
N ILE A 490 0.87 -25.98 -13.16
CA ILE A 490 1.77 -25.68 -14.28
C ILE A 490 2.73 -24.52 -13.98
N LEU A 491 2.40 -23.68 -12.99
CA LEU A 491 3.25 -22.58 -12.54
C LEU A 491 4.49 -23.06 -11.78
N LEU A 492 4.49 -24.28 -11.24
CA LEU A 492 5.63 -24.83 -10.49
C LEU A 492 6.83 -25.22 -11.38
N LYS A 493 6.73 -25.04 -12.70
CA LYS A 493 7.77 -25.41 -13.67
C LYS A 493 7.78 -24.49 -14.90
N GLY A 494 8.86 -24.56 -15.66
CA GLY A 494 8.96 -23.95 -16.98
C GLY A 494 9.29 -22.46 -16.99
N ALA A 495 9.87 -21.91 -15.92
CA ALA A 495 10.49 -20.59 -15.97
C ALA A 495 11.55 -20.53 -17.08
N ILE A 496 11.55 -19.43 -17.84
CA ILE A 496 12.47 -19.18 -18.93
C ILE A 496 13.03 -17.78 -18.73
N PHE A 497 14.35 -17.69 -18.68
CA PHE A 497 15.04 -16.42 -18.69
C PHE A 497 15.55 -16.15 -20.10
N PRO A 498 15.56 -14.90 -20.56
CA PRO A 498 16.18 -14.52 -21.84
C PRO A 498 17.62 -15.06 -21.95
N SER A 499 18.16 -15.15 -23.19
CA SER A 499 19.58 -15.38 -23.49
C SER A 499 20.16 -14.23 -24.35
N GLY A 500 21.45 -13.90 -24.24
CA GLY A 500 22.11 -12.83 -25.02
C GLY A 500 22.02 -11.41 -24.42
N SER A 501 22.00 -10.36 -25.26
CA SER A 501 21.98 -8.95 -24.78
C SER A 501 20.71 -8.57 -24.00
N ASP A 502 19.62 -9.31 -24.18
CA ASP A 502 18.38 -9.15 -23.41
C ASP A 502 18.44 -9.87 -22.03
N ALA A 503 19.54 -10.57 -21.71
CA ALA A 503 19.59 -11.64 -20.71
C ALA A 503 20.65 -11.57 -19.63
N ASP A 504 21.73 -10.82 -19.82
CA ASP A 504 22.87 -10.83 -18.90
C ASP A 504 22.67 -9.88 -17.73
N SER A 505 21.51 -10.01 -17.08
CA SER A 505 21.39 -9.56 -15.72
C SER A 505 21.94 -10.63 -14.77
N PRO A 506 23.09 -10.41 -14.10
CA PRO A 506 23.54 -11.26 -12.99
C PRO A 506 22.65 -11.10 -11.73
N PHE A 507 21.59 -10.29 -11.82
CA PHE A 507 20.75 -9.92 -10.68
C PHE A 507 19.57 -10.88 -10.49
N PHE A 508 18.99 -11.43 -11.57
CA PHE A 508 17.94 -12.42 -11.43
C PHE A 508 18.49 -13.76 -10.97
N ASP A 509 17.83 -14.39 -10.00
CA ASP A 509 17.99 -15.80 -9.71
C ASP A 509 17.39 -16.61 -10.86
N LYS A 510 18.28 -17.14 -11.69
CA LYS A 510 17.93 -17.96 -12.87
C LYS A 510 17.80 -19.45 -12.54
N ASN A 511 18.02 -19.86 -11.29
CA ASN A 511 17.84 -21.24 -10.86
C ASN A 511 16.37 -21.56 -10.55
N VAL A 512 15.54 -20.53 -10.40
CA VAL A 512 14.11 -20.69 -10.23
C VAL A 512 13.47 -21.34 -11.45
N VAL A 513 12.68 -22.38 -11.19
CA VAL A 513 11.96 -23.15 -12.22
C VAL A 513 10.50 -22.76 -12.35
N TYR A 514 9.95 -21.94 -11.44
CA TYR A 514 8.53 -21.60 -11.38
C TYR A 514 8.20 -20.22 -11.97
N ILE A 515 6.92 -20.03 -12.29
CA ILE A 515 6.33 -18.82 -12.88
C ILE A 515 5.44 -18.16 -11.83
N GLY A 516 5.50 -16.84 -11.74
CA GLY A 516 4.91 -16.05 -10.66
C GLY A 516 5.89 -15.86 -9.51
N ALA A 517 5.40 -15.20 -8.45
CA ALA A 517 6.18 -14.86 -7.27
C ALA A 517 6.53 -16.07 -6.38
N PHE A 518 5.83 -17.20 -6.54
CA PHE A 518 5.89 -18.33 -5.63
C PHE A 518 6.12 -19.65 -6.35
N GLY A 519 7.04 -20.45 -5.78
CA GLY A 519 7.17 -21.88 -6.07
C GLY A 519 6.45 -22.69 -5.00
N THR A 520 7.10 -23.73 -4.48
CA THR A 520 6.58 -24.51 -3.34
C THR A 520 6.88 -23.89 -1.97
N GLU A 521 7.70 -22.85 -1.94
CA GLU A 521 8.12 -22.17 -0.71
C GLU A 521 7.47 -20.79 -0.59
N ASP A 522 7.00 -20.48 0.63
CA ASP A 522 6.41 -19.20 0.96
C ASP A 522 7.46 -18.31 1.65
N TRP A 523 8.06 -17.44 0.85
CA TRP A 523 9.06 -16.47 1.29
C TRP A 523 8.48 -15.31 2.11
N THR A 524 7.15 -15.22 2.27
CA THR A 524 6.49 -14.17 3.07
C THR A 524 6.39 -14.52 4.56
N LYS A 525 6.64 -15.78 4.92
CA LYS A 525 6.50 -16.30 6.28
C LYS A 525 7.34 -15.53 7.29
N ASN A 526 6.78 -15.36 8.48
CA ASN A 526 7.35 -14.73 9.69
C ASN A 526 7.49 -13.20 9.64
N TRP A 527 7.69 -12.59 8.48
CA TRP A 527 8.00 -11.14 8.42
C TRP A 527 6.87 -10.28 7.85
N SER A 528 6.12 -10.80 6.88
CA SER A 528 5.02 -10.07 6.25
C SER A 528 3.76 -10.08 7.13
N SER A 529 2.78 -9.24 6.79
CA SER A 529 1.48 -9.22 7.43
C SER A 529 0.37 -8.95 6.43
N PHE A 530 -0.54 -9.90 6.27
CA PHE A 530 -1.75 -9.75 5.45
C PHE A 530 -3.00 -9.37 6.26
N ASN A 531 -2.85 -9.11 7.57
CA ASN A 531 -3.91 -8.51 8.38
C ASN A 531 -3.38 -7.33 9.23
N PRO A 532 -2.79 -6.29 8.62
CA PRO A 532 -2.19 -5.18 9.35
C PRO A 532 -3.20 -4.32 10.13
N GLN A 533 -4.51 -4.46 9.87
CA GLN A 533 -5.54 -3.72 10.60
C GLN A 533 -5.64 -4.17 12.05
N ASP A 534 -5.41 -5.47 12.31
CA ASP A 534 -5.51 -6.06 13.65
C ASP A 534 -4.17 -6.10 14.41
N ASN A 535 -3.06 -5.76 13.73
CA ASN A 535 -1.74 -5.80 14.34
C ASN A 535 -1.60 -4.83 15.52
N LYS A 536 -1.17 -5.37 16.66
CA LYS A 536 -0.84 -4.62 17.88
C LYS A 536 0.69 -4.62 18.04
N TYR A 537 1.24 -3.45 18.30
CA TYR A 537 2.68 -3.19 18.28
C TYR A 537 3.20 -2.71 19.61
#